data_AF-A0A259FCH0-F1
#
_entry.id   AF-A0A259FCH0-F1
#
_cell.length_a   1.000
_cell.length_b   1.000
_cell.length_c   1.000
_cell.angle_alpha   90.00
_cell.angle_beta   90.00
_cell.angle_gamma   90.00
#
_symmetry.space_group_name_H-M   'P 1'
#
loop_
_entity.id
_entity.type
_entity.pdbx_description
1 polymer ?
#
loop_
_entity_poly.entity_id
_entity_poly.type
_entity_poly.pdbx_seq_one_letter_code
_entity_poly.pdbx_strand_id
1 'polypeptide(L)' 'MKKLILILGDQLDIQNPLLKNLNVKTDQVVMIESAVEAQYVWSHKAKIALFLSAMRHFASELEALGIP' A
#
# COMPACT_ATOMS: atom_id res chain seq x y z
N MET A 1 15.46 15.05 -4.78
CA MET A 1 14.03 15.25 -5.11
C MET A 1 13.25 14.21 -4.32
N LYS A 2 12.21 14.59 -3.56
CA LYS A 2 11.39 13.63 -2.80
C LYS A 2 10.60 12.75 -3.77
N LYS A 3 10.53 11.44 -3.52
CA LYS A 3 9.71 10.50 -4.30
C LYS A 3 8.48 10.08 -3.49
N LEU A 4 7.35 10.01 -4.16
CA LEU A 4 6.17 9.32 -3.64
C LEU A 4 6.13 7.94 -4.30
N ILE A 5 6.17 6.89 -3.50
CA ILE A 5 6.12 5.50 -3.95
C ILE A 5 4.70 5.00 -3.76
N LEU A 6 3.94 4.90 -4.85
CA LEU A 6 2.60 4.34 -4.83
C LEU A 6 2.68 2.82 -4.71
N ILE A 7 2.03 2.26 -3.68
CA ILE A 7 1.82 0.81 -3.52
C ILE A 7 0.33 0.51 -3.67
N LEU A 8 0.00 -0.37 -4.62
CA LEU A 8 -1.37 -0.81 -4.87
C LEU A 8 -1.78 -1.97 -3.95
N GLY A 9 -3.09 -2.24 -3.85
CA GLY A 9 -3.64 -3.27 -2.96
C GLY A 9 -3.23 -4.71 -3.29
N ASP A 10 -2.67 -4.95 -4.47
CA ASP A 10 -2.13 -6.23 -4.93
C ASP A 10 -0.59 -6.32 -4.83
N GLN A 11 0.08 -5.27 -4.36
CA GLN A 11 1.54 -5.14 -4.29
C GLN A 11 2.09 -5.23 -2.85
N LEU A 12 1.31 -5.80 -1.93
CA LEU A 12 1.58 -5.85 -0.49
C LEU A 12 2.66 -6.90 -0.15
N ASP A 13 3.89 -6.62 -0.55
CA ASP A 13 5.06 -7.47 -0.32
C ASP A 13 6.24 -6.62 0.17
N ILE A 14 6.80 -6.94 1.33
CA ILE A 14 7.96 -6.24 1.88
C ILE A 14 9.22 -6.43 1.03
N GLN A 15 9.28 -7.51 0.24
CA GLN A 15 10.38 -7.79 -0.68
C GLN A 15 10.24 -7.04 -2.02
N ASN A 16 9.20 -6.22 -2.18
CA ASN A 16 8.96 -5.42 -3.37
C ASN A 16 10.20 -4.57 -3.71
N PRO A 17 10.72 -4.62 -4.96
CA PRO A 17 11.88 -3.85 -5.37
C PRO A 17 11.76 -2.33 -5.15
N LEU A 18 10.54 -1.79 -5.13
CA LEU A 18 10.29 -0.37 -4.85
C LEU A 18 10.63 -0.01 -3.39
N LEU A 19 10.36 -0.91 -2.44
CA LEU A 19 10.64 -0.70 -1.03
C LEU A 19 12.12 -0.94 -0.71
N LYS A 20 12.77 -1.90 -1.39
CA LYS A 20 14.21 -2.18 -1.21
C LYS A 20 15.11 -1.00 -1.57
N ASN A 21 14.69 -0.16 -2.52
CA ASN A 21 15.48 0.98 -3.01
C ASN A 21 14.99 2.34 -2.47
N LEU A 22 14.06 2.34 -1.52
CA LEU A 22 13.52 3.54 -0.90
C LEU A 22 14.56 4.21 0.01
N ASN A 23 14.65 5.54 -0.10
CA ASN A 23 15.37 6.35 0.87
C ASN A 23 14.40 6.87 1.95
N VAL A 24 14.42 6.25 3.13
CA VAL A 24 13.58 6.62 4.30
C VAL A 24 13.69 8.10 4.73
N LYS A 25 14.75 8.82 4.34
CA LYS A 25 14.91 10.24 4.69
C LYS A 25 14.17 11.18 3.75
N THR A 26 13.81 10.74 2.54
CA THR A 26 13.28 11.62 1.49
C THR A 26 12.05 11.09 0.79
N ASP A 27 11.90 9.78 0.73
CA ASP A 27 10.83 9.12 0.02
C ASP A 27 9.68 8.81 0.99
N GLN A 28 8.47 8.68 0.47
CA GLN A 28 7.28 8.35 1.25
C GLN A 28 6.48 7.31 0.48
N VAL A 29 5.96 6.32 1.19
CA VAL A 29 5.01 5.35 0.66
C VAL A 29 3.61 5.94 0.69
N VAL A 30 2.85 5.74 -0.39
CA VAL A 30 1.46 6.16 -0.48
C VAL A 30 0.60 4.96 -0.86
N MET A 31 -0.45 4.74 -0.06
CA MET A 31 -1.50 3.75 -0.30
C MET A 31 -2.85 4.47 -0.22
N ILE A 32 -3.78 4.14 -1.11
CA ILE A 32 -5.06 4.86 -1.22
C ILE A 32 -6.20 3.84 -1.24
N GLU A 33 -7.10 3.95 -0.26
CA GLU A 33 -8.39 3.25 -0.29
C GLU A 33 -9.34 3.99 -1.25
N SER A 34 -9.40 3.56 -2.51
CA SER A 34 -10.21 4.22 -3.55
C SER A 34 -11.61 3.60 -3.65
N ALA A 35 -12.64 4.42 -3.45
CA ALA A 35 -14.02 4.03 -3.70
C ALA A 35 -14.27 3.68 -5.17
N VAL A 36 -13.60 4.38 -6.10
CA VAL A 36 -13.71 4.13 -7.54
C VAL A 36 -13.16 2.76 -7.89
N GLU A 37 -11.99 2.38 -7.36
CA GLU A 37 -11.41 1.05 -7.59
C GLU A 37 -12.29 -0.07 -7.02
N ALA A 38 -12.83 0.13 -5.82
CA ALA A 38 -13.72 -0.85 -5.18
C ALA A 38 -15.06 -1.04 -5.92
N GLN A 39 -15.45 -0.08 -6.77
CA GLN A 39 -16.72 -0.07 -7.51
C GLN A 39 -16.54 -0.24 -9.03
N TYR A 40 -15.30 -0.21 -9.55
CA TYR A 40 -15.01 -0.32 -10.98
C TYR A 40 -15.57 -1.60 -11.59
N VAL A 41 -15.51 -2.69 -10.83
CA VAL A 41 -16.19 -3.95 -11.13
C VAL A 41 -16.95 -4.43 -9.91
N TRP A 42 -18.07 -5.12 -10.14
CA TRP A 42 -18.77 -5.77 -9.05
C TRP A 42 -17.82 -6.69 -8.29
N SER A 43 -17.70 -6.43 -6.99
CA SER A 43 -16.83 -7.18 -6.07
C SER A 43 -17.62 -7.58 -4.84
N HIS A 44 -17.43 -8.83 -4.41
CA HIS A 44 -18.04 -9.30 -3.18
C HIS A 44 -17.54 -8.50 -1.98
N LYS A 45 -18.41 -8.18 -1.00
CA LYS A 45 -18.05 -7.37 0.17
C LYS A 45 -16.84 -7.93 0.94
N ALA A 46 -16.76 -9.26 1.05
CA ALA A 46 -15.61 -9.92 1.70
C ALA A 46 -14.29 -9.68 0.95
N LYS A 47 -14.31 -9.58 -0.39
CA LYS A 47 -13.12 -9.25 -1.18
C LYS A 47 -12.66 -7.83 -0.87
N ILE A 48 -13.57 -6.86 -0.87
CA ILE A 48 -13.26 -5.46 -0.53
C ILE A 48 -12.68 -5.39 0.88
N ALA A 49 -13.32 -6.03 1.85
CA ALA A 49 -12.86 -6.07 3.24
C ALA A 49 -11.45 -6.69 3.35
N LEU A 50 -11.18 -7.79 2.63
CA LEU A 50 -9.88 -8.44 2.61
C LEU A 50 -8.79 -7.49 2.10
N PHE A 51 -9.00 -6.84 0.94
CA PHE A 51 -8.01 -5.93 0.37
C PHE A 51 -7.75 -4.72 1.27
N LEU A 52 -8.80 -4.05 1.75
CA LEU A 52 -8.62 -2.88 2.63
C LEU A 52 -7.97 -3.26 3.97
N SER A 53 -8.34 -4.41 4.54
CA SER A 53 -7.72 -4.91 5.77
C SER A 53 -6.24 -5.23 5.54
N ALA A 54 -5.90 -5.93 4.46
CA ALA A 54 -4.51 -6.25 4.12
C ALA A 54 -3.68 -4.97 3.92
N MET A 55 -4.24 -3.98 3.20
CA MET A 55 -3.58 -2.68 2.99
C MET A 55 -3.27 -1.96 4.31
N ARG A 56 -4.23 -1.92 5.25
CA ARG A 56 -4.03 -1.30 6.57
C ARG A 56 -2.96 -2.01 7.39
N HIS A 57 -3.00 -3.34 7.44
CA HIS A 57 -2.00 -4.12 8.16
C HIS A 57 -0.60 -3.95 7.55
N PHE A 58 -0.50 -3.92 6.22
CA PHE A 58 0.75 -3.67 5.53
C PHE A 58 1.30 -2.27 5.82
N ALA A 59 0.45 -1.24 5.83
CA ALA A 59 0.87 0.11 6.23
C ALA A 59 1.44 0.13 7.66
N SER A 60 0.78 -0.52 8.62
CA SER A 60 1.31 -0.64 9.99
C SER A 60 2.62 -1.44 10.06
N GLU A 61 2.79 -2.47 9.22
CA GLU A 61 4.04 -3.22 9.12
C GLU A 61 5.19 -2.35 8.58
N LEU A 62 4.92 -1.52 7.56
CA LEU A 62 5.89 -0.56 7.02
C LEU A 62 6.30 0.47 8.08
N GLU A 63 5.34 1.04 8.81
CA GLU A 63 5.59 1.98 9.91
C GLU A 63 6.46 1.35 11.00
N ALA A 64 6.18 0.09 11.38
CA ALA A 64 6.96 -0.66 12.36
C ALA A 64 8.41 -0.91 11.90
N LEU A 65 8.65 -0.98 10.59
CA LEU A 65 9.97 -1.10 9.98
C LEU A 65 10.66 0.25 9.75
N GLY A 66 10.03 1.36 10.14
CA GLY A 66 10.56 2.72 9.93
C GLY A 66 10.50 3.18 8.48
N ILE A 67 9.66 2.56 7.65
CA ILE A 67 9.38 3.00 6.29
C ILE A 67 8.25 4.04 6.38
N PRO A 68 8.51 5.30 5.95
CA PRO A 68 7.56 6.39 6.07
C PRO A 68 6.58 6.47 4.90
#